data_AF-A0A960VGQ7-F1
#
_entry.id   AF-A0A960VGQ7-F1
#
_cell.length_a   1.000
_cell.length_b   1.000
_cell.length_c   1.000
_cell.angle_alpha   90.00
_cell.angle_beta   90.00
_cell.angle_gamma   90.00
#
_symmetry.space_group_name_H-M   'P 1'
#
loop_
_entity.id
_entity.type
_entity.pdbx_description
1 polymer ?
#
loop_
_entity_poly.entity_id
_entity_poly.type
_entity_poly.pdbx_seq_one_letter_code
_entity_poly.pdbx_strand_id
1 'polypeptide(L)'
;MKKTLFLQFLLLFFIIISCKENRLENPPISQKGTIDLNNWSFEKNGAVNLKGEWEFYPGEFRNFSENQTKNEIPIIPKFIQVPSSWTESGYPMHGYATYRLKILLPKSKEKLAIFLAPIGTAYNFFANEKLLYQNGKPGVNKNSTEPLLKRKIISLPEEDKIDLIIQVSNFRFIKSGIFNEIKIDKEESLLSDQSWKISFDLVTFSAIFIFGIYHLVLFFFRKKDIIPLIFGIYCLIHSSRTLVMNDRWILDVFKELEFLLIIKVEFILSYLSSFFFAYYTYLFFPREFSRKMLKFLFLTLVGPAIFVLFTPFGIYSYTIFLTRYVIIILIIYIFYVLVLAVKRKRFASNLFFIGYFFYFSIAITGILKLFNLTHTPFWGNYGLLIFFIFQALIISNKFSLSFQTVENLSKELKIKSDNLEKTTIELRKLMLNLEEIVEERTGDLEKTKKELEFINKFSKLINSTNNLELVFEEAVKSINSSIEADVFLLQLLNSEKKELQYRCAHFPDEIDKELVKDYYSLKLPIDDGVGSYFVTISRKRTLYLKDLTRVSGEDFSEFDKKLIDDLKLNSVLQIPLIVKKEVIGIIHINK
;
A
#
# COMPACT_ATOMS: atom_id res chain seq x y z
N MET A 1 3.29 25.42 9.58
CA MET A 1 2.57 25.22 8.30
C MET A 1 1.23 24.47 8.43
N LYS A 2 1.17 23.22 8.94
CA LYS A 2 -0.10 22.44 8.94
C LYS A 2 -1.25 23.02 9.79
N LYS A 3 -0.97 23.67 10.93
CA LYS A 3 -2.00 24.33 11.77
C LYS A 3 -2.56 25.62 11.12
N THR A 4 -1.70 26.38 10.45
CA THR A 4 -2.05 27.65 9.79
C THR A 4 -2.97 27.42 8.59
N LEU A 5 -2.66 26.41 7.77
CA LEU A 5 -3.52 25.99 6.66
C LEU A 5 -4.89 25.48 7.12
N PHE A 6 -4.94 24.75 8.23
CA PHE A 6 -6.20 24.28 8.81
C PHE A 6 -7.08 25.44 9.29
N LEU A 7 -6.50 26.44 9.98
CA LEU A 7 -7.24 27.64 10.37
C LEU A 7 -7.73 28.45 9.18
N GLN A 8 -6.93 28.58 8.11
CA GLN A 8 -7.32 29.27 6.89
C GLN A 8 -8.50 28.59 6.19
N PHE A 9 -8.50 27.26 6.10
CA PHE A 9 -9.65 26.49 5.57
C PHE A 9 -10.91 26.63 6.45
N LEU A 10 -10.74 26.63 7.78
CA LEU A 10 -11.84 26.83 8.71
C LEU A 10 -12.45 28.23 8.54
N LEU A 11 -11.62 29.26 8.40
CA LEU A 11 -12.03 30.64 8.19
C LEU A 11 -12.78 30.80 6.86
N LEU A 12 -12.26 30.21 5.77
CA LEU A 12 -12.92 30.22 4.47
C LEU A 12 -14.29 29.55 4.51
N PHE A 13 -14.41 28.42 5.22
CA PHE A 13 -15.67 27.72 5.42
C PHE A 13 -16.69 28.57 6.18
N PHE A 14 -16.27 29.28 7.24
CA PHE A 14 -17.14 30.20 7.97
C PHE A 14 -17.55 31.42 7.13
N ILE A 15 -16.67 31.95 6.27
CA ILE A 15 -16.98 33.05 5.36
C ILE A 15 -18.03 32.62 4.31
N ILE A 16 -17.90 31.41 3.76
CA ILE A 16 -18.86 30.84 2.81
C ILE A 16 -20.23 30.61 3.47
N ILE A 17 -20.25 30.13 4.72
CA ILE A 17 -21.50 29.95 5.50
C ILE A 17 -22.11 31.29 5.90
N SER A 18 -21.28 32.32 6.12
CA SER A 18 -21.70 33.65 6.54
C SER A 18 -22.17 34.54 5.37
N CYS A 19 -22.20 34.05 4.13
CA CYS A 19 -22.90 34.75 3.05
C CYS A 19 -24.41 34.68 3.29
N LYS A 20 -24.88 35.61 4.13
CA LYS A 20 -26.30 35.87 4.31
C LYS A 20 -26.79 36.53 3.03
N GLU A 21 -27.74 35.89 2.36
CA GLU A 21 -28.45 36.48 1.23
C GLU A 21 -29.15 37.75 1.74
N ASN A 22 -28.61 38.92 1.38
CA ASN A 22 -29.16 40.22 1.76
C ASN A 22 -30.48 40.43 1.01
N ARG A 23 -31.59 39.89 1.54
CA ARG A 23 -32.92 40.29 1.11
C ARG A 23 -33.21 41.67 1.69
N LEU A 24 -33.42 42.65 0.82
CA LEU A 24 -33.63 44.06 1.18
C LEU A 24 -34.93 44.30 1.96
N GLU A 25 -35.92 43.40 1.83
CA GLU A 25 -37.22 43.48 2.50
C GLU A 25 -37.64 42.14 3.10
N ASN A 26 -38.36 42.19 4.23
CA ASN A 26 -39.01 41.02 4.80
C ASN A 26 -40.18 40.60 3.90
N PRO A 27 -40.24 39.34 3.44
CA PRO A 27 -41.33 38.89 2.58
C PRO A 27 -42.68 38.93 3.32
N PRO A 28 -43.77 39.32 2.65
CA PRO A 28 -45.13 39.28 3.20
C PRO A 28 -45.51 37.89 3.70
N ILE A 29 -46.37 37.84 4.72
CA ILE A 29 -46.86 36.61 5.35
C ILE A 29 -48.38 36.63 5.24
N SER A 30 -49.00 35.49 4.96
CA SER A 30 -50.46 35.39 4.90
C SER A 30 -51.09 35.51 6.28
N GLN A 31 -52.18 36.27 6.37
CA GLN A 31 -52.96 36.47 7.58
C GLN A 31 -54.44 36.24 7.26
N LYS A 32 -55.11 35.43 8.07
CA LYS A 32 -56.54 35.09 7.87
C LYS A 32 -56.88 34.72 6.42
N GLY A 33 -56.04 33.91 5.77
CA GLY A 33 -56.30 33.39 4.43
C GLY A 33 -56.06 34.38 3.30
N THR A 34 -55.42 35.53 3.54
CA THR A 34 -55.04 36.48 2.48
C THR A 34 -53.56 36.85 2.60
N ILE A 35 -52.87 36.97 1.47
CA ILE A 35 -51.53 37.54 1.37
C ILE A 35 -51.54 38.69 0.37
N ASP A 36 -50.97 39.83 0.78
CA ASP A 36 -50.88 41.04 -0.05
C ASP A 36 -49.46 41.18 -0.62
N LEU A 37 -49.34 41.03 -1.94
CA LEU A 37 -48.10 41.19 -2.70
C LEU A 37 -48.16 42.39 -3.64
N ASN A 38 -49.15 43.30 -3.53
CA ASN A 38 -49.33 44.42 -4.45
C ASN A 38 -48.08 45.30 -4.62
N ASN A 39 -47.29 45.44 -3.55
CA ASN A 39 -46.07 46.26 -3.52
C ASN A 39 -44.77 45.43 -3.66
N TRP A 40 -44.88 44.11 -3.89
CA TRP A 40 -43.72 43.24 -3.99
C TRP A 40 -43.10 43.27 -5.39
N SER A 41 -41.79 43.45 -5.48
CA SER A 41 -41.05 43.31 -6.73
C SER A 41 -40.36 41.96 -6.81
N PHE A 42 -40.89 41.05 -7.64
CA PHE A 42 -40.25 39.75 -7.90
C PHE A 42 -38.88 39.89 -8.57
N GLU A 43 -38.66 40.98 -9.32
CA GLU A 43 -37.36 41.25 -9.94
C GLU A 43 -36.26 41.60 -8.93
N LYS A 44 -36.57 42.43 -7.93
CA LYS A 44 -35.58 42.90 -6.95
C LYS A 44 -35.46 41.97 -5.74
N ASN A 45 -36.59 41.44 -5.28
CA ASN A 45 -36.68 40.73 -4.01
C ASN A 45 -36.80 39.19 -4.18
N GLY A 46 -37.07 38.73 -5.41
CA GLY A 46 -37.19 37.31 -5.76
C GLY A 46 -38.44 36.62 -5.19
N ALA A 47 -38.36 35.30 -5.09
CA ALA A 47 -39.45 34.43 -4.68
C ALA A 47 -40.00 34.72 -3.26
N VAL A 48 -41.33 34.75 -3.17
CA VAL A 48 -42.08 34.84 -1.89
C VAL A 48 -42.55 33.46 -1.47
N ASN A 49 -42.28 33.09 -0.21
CA ASN A 49 -42.88 31.90 0.38
C ASN A 49 -44.29 32.26 0.89
N LEU A 50 -45.31 31.53 0.48
CA LEU A 50 -46.71 31.74 0.88
C LEU A 50 -46.97 31.23 2.30
N LYS A 51 -46.10 31.61 3.23
CA LYS A 51 -46.15 31.22 4.64
C LYS A 51 -47.20 32.04 5.37
N GLY A 52 -47.86 31.41 6.35
CA GLY A 52 -48.76 32.07 7.30
C GLY A 52 -50.07 31.32 7.49
N GLU A 53 -51.12 32.04 7.85
CA GLU A 53 -52.44 31.49 8.06
C GLU A 53 -53.21 31.34 6.75
N TRP A 54 -53.68 30.12 6.48
CA TRP A 54 -54.55 29.77 5.36
C TRP A 54 -55.92 29.34 5.87
N GLU A 55 -56.97 29.55 5.08
CA GLU A 55 -58.29 28.96 5.37
C GLU A 55 -58.18 27.43 5.25
N PHE A 56 -58.80 26.70 6.18
CA PHE A 56 -58.68 25.26 6.32
C PHE A 56 -60.03 24.61 6.63
N TYR A 57 -60.40 23.63 5.81
CA TYR A 57 -61.66 22.89 5.87
C TYR A 57 -61.35 21.38 6.00
N PRO A 58 -61.25 20.85 7.23
CA PRO A 58 -60.94 19.44 7.45
C PRO A 58 -62.12 18.55 7.10
N GLY A 59 -61.86 17.43 6.42
CA GLY A 59 -62.88 16.44 6.08
C GLY A 59 -63.76 16.82 4.89
N GLU A 60 -63.39 17.84 4.10
CA GLU A 60 -64.18 18.34 2.99
C GLU A 60 -63.30 18.59 1.75
N PHE A 61 -63.76 18.15 0.58
CA PHE A 61 -63.28 18.62 -0.73
C PHE A 61 -64.24 19.67 -1.24
N ARG A 62 -63.99 20.91 -0.83
CA ARG A 62 -64.89 22.03 -1.07
C ARG A 62 -64.64 22.63 -2.45
N ASN A 63 -65.73 22.96 -3.13
CA ASN A 63 -65.72 23.83 -4.31
C ASN A 63 -66.26 25.20 -3.88
N PHE A 64 -65.66 26.29 -4.34
CA PHE A 64 -66.01 27.65 -3.91
C PHE A 64 -66.85 28.42 -4.92
N SER A 65 -67.29 27.76 -6.00
CA SER A 65 -68.11 28.35 -7.07
C SER A 65 -69.26 29.20 -6.54
N GLU A 66 -69.45 30.37 -7.15
CA GLU A 66 -70.48 31.38 -6.82
C GLU A 66 -71.93 30.82 -6.77
N ASN A 67 -72.16 29.60 -7.30
CA ASN A 67 -73.45 28.91 -7.28
C ASN A 67 -73.70 28.00 -6.07
N GLN A 68 -72.84 27.99 -5.03
CA GLN A 68 -73.21 27.37 -3.74
C GLN A 68 -74.29 28.22 -3.05
N THR A 69 -75.53 27.79 -3.29
CA THR A 69 -76.81 28.18 -2.71
C THR A 69 -76.74 29.01 -1.42
N LYS A 70 -77.45 30.15 -1.44
CA LYS A 70 -77.82 31.05 -0.32
C LYS A 70 -78.42 30.36 0.94
N ASN A 71 -78.49 29.02 0.99
CA ASN A 71 -79.10 28.23 2.05
C ASN A 71 -78.10 27.35 2.84
N GLU A 72 -76.80 27.36 2.51
CA GLU A 72 -75.80 26.70 3.36
C GLU A 72 -75.34 27.67 4.46
N ILE A 73 -75.34 27.19 5.71
CA ILE A 73 -74.79 27.94 6.85
C ILE A 73 -73.34 28.30 6.51
N PRO A 74 -72.91 29.57 6.57
CA PRO A 74 -71.53 29.93 6.30
C PRO A 74 -70.63 29.25 7.33
N ILE A 75 -69.95 28.18 6.90
CA ILE A 75 -68.95 27.50 7.72
C ILE A 75 -67.83 28.52 7.92
N ILE A 76 -67.68 28.98 9.17
CA ILE A 76 -66.60 29.88 9.56
C ILE A 76 -65.28 29.15 9.25
N PRO A 77 -64.42 29.69 8.37
CA PRO A 77 -63.16 29.05 8.03
C PRO A 77 -62.33 28.89 9.29
N LYS A 78 -61.77 27.68 9.50
CA LYS A 78 -60.66 27.53 10.44
C LYS A 78 -59.40 28.04 9.76
N PHE A 79 -58.44 28.47 10.56
CA PHE A 79 -57.13 28.88 10.04
C PHE A 79 -56.06 27.90 10.49
N ILE A 80 -55.15 27.57 9.58
CA ILE A 80 -54.01 26.70 9.85
C ILE A 80 -52.73 27.34 9.34
N GLN A 81 -51.64 27.11 10.05
CA GLN A 81 -50.31 27.57 9.64
C GLN A 81 -49.80 26.70 8.49
N VAL A 82 -49.37 27.34 7.41
CA VAL A 82 -48.70 26.70 6.27
C VAL A 82 -47.31 27.32 6.11
N PRO A 83 -46.25 26.51 5.89
CA PRO A 83 -46.25 25.06 5.88
C PRO A 83 -46.25 24.45 7.30
N SER A 84 -47.08 23.44 7.53
CA SER A 84 -47.07 22.60 8.74
C SER A 84 -47.86 21.30 8.46
N SER A 85 -47.55 20.24 9.21
CA SER A 85 -48.40 19.05 9.19
C SER A 85 -49.67 19.33 9.98
N TRP A 86 -50.86 19.04 9.43
CA TRP A 86 -52.11 19.32 10.16
C TRP A 86 -52.23 18.55 11.48
N THR A 87 -51.42 17.50 11.66
CA THR A 87 -51.29 16.75 12.92
C THR A 87 -50.76 17.61 14.07
N GLU A 88 -49.92 18.60 13.76
CA GLU A 88 -49.39 19.57 14.74
C GLU A 88 -50.50 20.49 15.25
N SER A 89 -51.58 20.66 14.47
CA SER A 89 -52.79 21.40 14.85
C SER A 89 -53.89 20.49 15.43
N GLY A 90 -53.56 19.25 15.79
CA GLY A 90 -54.49 18.31 16.45
C GLY A 90 -55.39 17.50 15.52
N TYR A 91 -55.19 17.56 14.19
CA TYR A 91 -55.97 16.77 13.24
C TYR A 91 -55.41 15.35 13.05
N PRO A 92 -56.25 14.35 12.73
CA PRO A 92 -55.79 12.98 12.49
C PRO A 92 -54.76 12.90 11.37
N MET A 93 -53.74 12.03 11.54
CA MET A 93 -52.70 11.82 10.52
C MET A 93 -53.26 11.33 9.18
N HIS A 94 -54.33 10.56 9.20
CA HIS A 94 -55.01 10.13 7.98
C HIS A 94 -56.32 10.90 7.82
N GLY A 95 -56.54 11.44 6.62
CA GLY A 95 -57.70 12.25 6.30
C GLY A 95 -57.50 13.06 5.03
N TYR A 96 -58.43 13.98 4.80
CA TYR A 96 -58.42 14.88 3.67
C TYR A 96 -58.95 16.24 4.11
N ALA A 97 -58.57 17.30 3.41
CA ALA A 97 -58.95 18.67 3.73
C ALA A 97 -58.82 19.59 2.51
N THR A 98 -59.51 20.73 2.56
CA THR A 98 -59.33 21.83 1.59
C THR A 98 -58.62 23.00 2.26
N TYR A 99 -57.60 23.53 1.57
CA TYR A 99 -56.89 24.75 1.91
C TYR A 99 -57.27 25.85 0.93
N ARG A 100 -57.42 27.09 1.40
CA ARG A 100 -57.65 28.25 0.54
C ARG A 100 -56.81 29.45 0.96
N LEU A 101 -56.25 30.15 -0.03
CA LEU A 101 -55.47 31.38 0.13
C LEU A 101 -55.81 32.36 -1.00
N LYS A 102 -56.14 33.59 -0.63
CA LYS A 102 -56.31 34.71 -1.56
C LYS A 102 -54.99 35.45 -1.69
N ILE A 103 -54.50 35.59 -2.92
CA ILE A 103 -53.24 36.26 -3.24
C ILE A 103 -53.58 37.53 -4.01
N LEU A 104 -53.17 38.69 -3.48
CA LEU A 104 -53.23 39.97 -4.19
C LEU A 104 -51.88 40.20 -4.87
N LEU A 105 -51.87 40.31 -6.19
CA LEU A 105 -50.66 40.42 -6.99
C LEU A 105 -50.40 41.86 -7.44
N PRO A 106 -49.13 42.24 -7.67
CA PRO A 106 -48.83 43.52 -8.30
C PRO A 106 -49.45 43.54 -9.70
N LYS A 107 -49.87 44.71 -10.19
CA LYS A 107 -50.44 44.92 -11.54
C LYS A 107 -49.44 44.74 -12.70
N SER A 108 -48.40 43.97 -12.46
CA SER A 108 -47.31 43.69 -13.39
C SER A 108 -47.74 42.67 -14.43
N LYS A 109 -47.24 42.81 -15.67
CA LYS A 109 -47.41 41.80 -16.74
C LYS A 109 -46.40 40.65 -16.65
N GLU A 110 -45.80 40.44 -15.49
CA GLU A 110 -44.85 39.35 -15.30
C GLU A 110 -45.58 38.02 -15.33
N LYS A 111 -45.02 37.06 -16.07
CA LYS A 111 -45.52 35.68 -16.08
C LYS A 111 -45.10 34.99 -14.77
N LEU A 112 -46.02 34.93 -13.82
CA LEU A 112 -45.79 34.33 -12.52
C LEU A 112 -46.13 32.83 -12.54
N ALA A 113 -45.42 32.08 -11.71
CA ALA A 113 -45.72 30.67 -11.45
C ALA A 113 -45.61 30.36 -9.97
N ILE A 114 -46.28 29.29 -9.55
CA ILE A 114 -46.15 28.73 -8.21
C ILE A 114 -45.29 27.47 -8.27
N PHE A 115 -44.28 27.44 -7.40
CA PHE A 115 -43.54 26.25 -7.05
C PHE A 115 -44.21 25.57 -5.85
N LEU A 116 -44.71 24.36 -6.09
CA LEU A 116 -45.17 23.42 -5.08
C LEU A 116 -44.03 22.45 -4.77
N ALA A 117 -43.46 22.56 -3.56
CA ALA A 117 -42.67 21.45 -3.01
C ALA A 117 -43.58 20.22 -2.80
N PRO A 118 -43.03 19.01 -2.58
CA PRO A 118 -43.87 17.82 -2.41
C PRO A 118 -44.91 17.97 -1.28
N ILE A 119 -46.19 17.87 -1.60
CA ILE A 119 -47.33 17.93 -0.65
C ILE A 119 -47.86 16.50 -0.43
N GLY A 120 -48.12 16.12 0.83
CA GLY A 120 -48.53 14.75 1.16
C GLY A 120 -50.03 14.48 1.00
N THR A 121 -50.46 13.37 0.40
CA THR A 121 -49.76 12.61 -0.66
C THR A 121 -50.51 12.58 -1.97
N ALA A 122 -51.71 13.12 -2.03
CA ALA A 122 -52.38 13.44 -3.27
C ALA A 122 -53.06 14.79 -3.13
N TYR A 123 -53.03 15.62 -4.17
CA TYR A 123 -53.78 16.86 -4.15
C TYR A 123 -54.31 17.28 -5.53
N ASN A 124 -55.40 18.04 -5.50
CA ASN A 124 -55.86 18.85 -6.61
C ASN A 124 -55.47 20.31 -6.32
N PHE A 125 -54.96 21.00 -7.33
CA PHE A 125 -54.54 22.39 -7.25
C PHE A 125 -55.38 23.23 -8.20
N PHE A 126 -56.09 24.21 -7.66
CA PHE A 126 -56.94 25.12 -8.39
C PHE A 126 -56.46 26.56 -8.21
N ALA A 127 -56.61 27.35 -9.26
CA ALA A 127 -56.52 28.80 -9.19
C ALA A 127 -57.76 29.39 -9.84
N ASN A 128 -58.44 30.29 -9.15
CA ASN A 128 -59.72 30.88 -9.59
C ASN A 128 -60.71 29.78 -10.02
N GLU A 129 -60.84 28.76 -9.16
CA GLU A 129 -61.72 27.58 -9.32
C GLU A 129 -61.39 26.64 -10.50
N LYS A 130 -60.46 27.02 -11.37
CA LYS A 130 -59.99 26.17 -12.47
C LYS A 130 -58.95 25.18 -11.96
N LEU A 131 -59.18 23.88 -12.19
CA LEU A 131 -58.19 22.84 -11.91
C LEU A 131 -56.98 23.03 -12.84
N LEU A 132 -55.83 23.41 -12.27
CA LEU A 132 -54.59 23.58 -13.05
C LEU A 132 -53.69 22.36 -12.98
N TYR A 133 -53.72 21.61 -11.88
CA TYR A 133 -52.88 20.43 -11.71
C TYR A 133 -53.50 19.42 -10.74
N GLN A 134 -53.27 18.15 -11.04
CA GLN A 134 -53.60 17.03 -10.17
C GLN A 134 -52.33 16.21 -9.92
N ASN A 135 -52.05 15.93 -8.66
CA ASN A 135 -50.91 15.17 -8.22
C ASN A 135 -51.37 13.90 -7.50
N GLY A 136 -51.12 12.75 -8.13
CA GLY A 136 -51.76 11.49 -7.71
C GLY A 136 -53.27 11.57 -7.91
N LYS A 137 -54.03 10.84 -7.11
CA LYS A 137 -55.50 10.87 -7.12
C LYS A 137 -56.01 11.12 -5.70
N PRO A 138 -56.47 12.34 -5.36
CA PRO A 138 -57.03 12.60 -4.04
C PRO A 138 -58.34 11.84 -3.85
N GLY A 139 -58.46 11.15 -2.72
CA GLY A 139 -59.68 10.44 -2.34
C GLY A 139 -60.06 10.72 -0.89
N VAL A 140 -61.22 10.23 -0.49
CA VAL A 140 -61.76 10.35 0.88
C VAL A 140 -61.42 9.14 1.76
N ASN A 141 -60.72 8.15 1.21
CA ASN A 141 -60.24 6.96 1.94
C ASN A 141 -59.01 6.34 1.25
N LYS A 142 -58.43 5.31 1.86
CA LYS A 142 -57.21 4.63 1.38
C LYS A 142 -57.35 3.95 0.00
N ASN A 143 -58.56 3.54 -0.37
CA ASN A 143 -58.82 2.82 -1.62
C ASN A 143 -59.07 3.78 -2.79
N SER A 144 -59.64 4.95 -2.53
CA SER A 144 -59.85 6.00 -3.53
C SER A 144 -58.67 6.96 -3.69
N THR A 145 -57.60 6.79 -2.89
CA THR A 145 -56.42 7.67 -2.90
C THR A 145 -55.19 7.01 -3.50
N GLU A 146 -54.65 7.60 -4.55
CA GLU A 146 -53.37 7.20 -5.18
C GLU A 146 -52.29 8.24 -4.82
N PRO A 147 -51.25 7.86 -4.05
CA PRO A 147 -50.24 8.81 -3.60
C PRO A 147 -49.21 9.11 -4.68
N LEU A 148 -48.76 10.37 -4.74
CA LEU A 148 -47.63 10.84 -5.51
C LEU A 148 -46.95 11.97 -4.72
N LEU A 149 -45.66 11.88 -4.42
CA LEU A 149 -44.92 12.98 -3.78
C LEU A 149 -43.89 13.50 -4.76
N LYS A 150 -44.30 14.52 -5.50
CA LYS A 150 -43.52 15.16 -6.55
C LYS A 150 -43.66 16.67 -6.43
N ARG A 151 -42.57 17.40 -6.71
CA ARG A 151 -42.62 18.86 -6.83
C ARG A 151 -43.24 19.26 -8.16
N LYS A 152 -43.80 20.46 -8.25
CA LYS A 152 -44.36 20.97 -9.51
C LYS A 152 -44.23 22.49 -9.59
N ILE A 153 -43.90 23.00 -10.77
CA ILE A 153 -44.08 24.41 -11.12
C ILE A 153 -45.34 24.52 -11.97
N ILE A 154 -46.23 25.44 -11.63
CA ILE A 154 -47.51 25.68 -12.29
C ILE A 154 -47.59 27.16 -12.63
N SER A 155 -47.72 27.48 -13.92
CA SER A 155 -47.98 28.85 -14.38
C SER A 155 -49.32 29.33 -13.84
N LEU A 156 -49.35 30.56 -13.32
CA LEU A 156 -50.56 31.17 -12.79
C LEU A 156 -51.32 31.94 -13.88
N PRO A 157 -52.64 32.13 -13.71
CA PRO A 157 -53.40 33.05 -14.56
C PRO A 157 -52.88 34.49 -14.39
N GLU A 158 -52.91 35.26 -15.48
CA GLU A 158 -52.53 36.69 -15.49
C GLU A 158 -53.67 37.55 -14.90
N GLU A 159 -53.86 37.47 -13.59
CA GLU A 159 -54.88 38.20 -12.84
C GLU A 159 -54.27 38.90 -11.62
N ASP A 160 -54.79 40.09 -11.28
CA ASP A 160 -54.34 40.86 -10.10
C ASP A 160 -54.74 40.18 -8.77
N LYS A 161 -55.66 39.21 -8.82
CA LYS A 161 -56.13 38.45 -7.67
C LYS A 161 -56.23 36.98 -8.03
N ILE A 162 -55.68 36.13 -7.17
CA ILE A 162 -55.74 34.69 -7.34
C ILE A 162 -56.36 34.08 -6.10
N ASP A 163 -57.46 33.33 -6.29
CA ASP A 163 -58.02 32.46 -5.28
C ASP A 163 -57.46 31.05 -5.45
N LEU A 164 -56.52 30.70 -4.57
CA LEU A 164 -55.76 29.46 -4.64
C LEU A 164 -56.40 28.43 -3.71
N ILE A 165 -56.80 27.29 -4.27
CA ILE A 165 -57.44 26.21 -3.53
C ILE A 165 -56.63 24.93 -3.71
N ILE A 166 -56.29 24.27 -2.59
CA ILE A 166 -55.59 22.98 -2.61
C ILE A 166 -56.40 21.97 -1.81
N GLN A 167 -56.91 20.95 -2.50
CA GLN A 167 -57.59 19.82 -1.87
C GLN A 167 -56.58 18.71 -1.65
N VAL A 168 -56.29 18.38 -0.40
CA VAL A 168 -55.22 17.44 -0.02
C VAL A 168 -55.81 16.19 0.61
N SER A 169 -55.27 15.03 0.24
CA SER A 169 -55.60 13.73 0.85
C SER A 169 -54.34 12.98 1.30
N ASN A 170 -54.39 12.41 2.49
CA ASN A 170 -53.35 11.56 3.03
C ASN A 170 -53.93 10.34 3.76
N PHE A 171 -53.72 9.14 3.21
CA PHE A 171 -54.13 7.87 3.83
C PHE A 171 -53.01 6.83 3.93
N ARG A 172 -51.80 7.21 3.52
CA ARG A 172 -50.67 6.27 3.37
C ARG A 172 -49.34 6.81 3.90
N PHE A 173 -49.24 8.09 4.25
CA PHE A 173 -47.99 8.72 4.65
C PHE A 173 -48.06 9.30 6.06
N ILE A 174 -46.89 9.42 6.69
CA ILE A 174 -46.76 9.84 8.09
C ILE A 174 -46.87 11.36 8.29
N LYS A 175 -46.60 12.16 7.25
CA LYS A 175 -46.79 13.62 7.26
C LYS A 175 -48.00 13.97 6.40
N SER A 176 -48.78 14.95 6.85
CA SER A 176 -50.12 15.18 6.32
C SER A 176 -50.35 16.66 6.01
N GLY A 177 -51.09 16.98 4.97
CA GLY A 177 -51.32 18.37 4.58
C GLY A 177 -50.12 19.02 3.89
N ILE A 178 -50.09 20.35 3.91
CA ILE A 178 -49.06 21.17 3.26
C ILE A 178 -47.89 21.42 4.23
N PHE A 179 -47.05 20.42 4.41
CA PHE A 179 -45.90 20.48 5.34
C PHE A 179 -44.59 20.99 4.70
N ASN A 180 -44.59 21.30 3.40
CA ASN A 180 -43.47 21.89 2.70
C ASN A 180 -43.85 23.25 2.10
N GLU A 181 -42.85 24.08 1.85
CA GLU A 181 -43.03 25.44 1.32
C GLU A 181 -43.75 25.49 -0.04
N ILE A 182 -44.55 26.54 -0.21
CA ILE A 182 -45.13 26.92 -1.50
C ILE A 182 -44.58 28.31 -1.82
N LYS A 183 -44.00 28.47 -3.01
CA LYS A 183 -43.38 29.73 -3.42
C LYS A 183 -44.04 30.28 -4.67
N ILE A 184 -44.12 31.59 -4.76
CA ILE A 184 -44.49 32.32 -5.97
C ILE A 184 -43.30 33.17 -6.42
N ASP A 185 -43.01 33.13 -7.72
CA ASP A 185 -41.99 33.96 -8.36
C ASP A 185 -42.24 34.01 -9.87
N LYS A 186 -41.40 34.71 -10.62
CA LYS A 186 -41.36 34.64 -12.09
C LYS A 186 -41.17 33.20 -12.54
N GLU A 187 -41.92 32.78 -13.55
CA GLU A 187 -41.84 31.41 -14.07
C GLU A 187 -40.42 31.04 -14.52
N GLU A 188 -39.74 31.94 -15.23
CA GLU A 188 -38.37 31.75 -15.67
C GLU A 188 -37.37 31.59 -14.50
N SER A 189 -37.54 32.37 -13.44
CA SER A 189 -36.74 32.28 -12.21
C SER A 189 -36.86 30.90 -11.59
N LEU A 190 -38.10 30.40 -11.40
CA LEU A 190 -38.36 29.08 -10.84
C LEU A 190 -37.81 27.94 -11.70
N LEU A 191 -37.95 28.04 -13.02
CA LEU A 191 -37.43 27.05 -13.97
C LEU A 191 -35.89 27.03 -14.00
N SER A 192 -35.26 28.21 -13.93
CA SER A 192 -33.81 28.36 -13.83
C SER A 192 -33.28 27.76 -12.53
N ASP A 193 -33.90 28.09 -11.39
CA ASP A 193 -33.58 27.53 -10.07
C ASP A 193 -33.70 25.99 -10.06
N GLN A 194 -34.75 25.46 -10.68
CA GLN A 194 -34.93 24.01 -10.81
C GLN A 194 -33.83 23.39 -11.67
N SER A 195 -33.48 24.01 -12.79
CA SER A 195 -32.44 23.52 -13.72
C SER A 195 -31.07 23.52 -13.06
N TRP A 196 -30.75 24.55 -12.27
CA TRP A 196 -29.52 24.61 -11.47
C TRP A 196 -29.45 23.49 -10.43
N LYS A 197 -30.54 23.24 -9.69
CA LYS A 197 -30.60 22.13 -8.71
C LYS A 197 -30.41 20.76 -9.36
N ILE A 198 -31.09 20.51 -10.49
CA ILE A 198 -30.94 19.25 -11.24
C ILE A 198 -29.50 19.08 -11.74
N SER A 199 -28.93 20.13 -12.33
CA SER A 199 -27.55 20.11 -12.84
C SER A 199 -26.56 19.81 -11.72
N PHE A 200 -26.75 20.42 -10.55
CA PHE A 200 -25.92 20.18 -9.38
C PHE A 200 -26.04 18.73 -8.85
N ASP A 201 -27.25 18.19 -8.81
CA ASP A 201 -27.49 16.79 -8.44
C ASP A 201 -26.80 15.83 -9.42
N LEU A 202 -26.84 16.11 -10.73
CA LEU A 202 -26.17 15.33 -11.76
C LEU A 202 -24.64 15.38 -11.66
N VAL A 203 -24.06 16.55 -11.41
CA VAL A 203 -22.61 16.71 -11.20
C VAL A 203 -22.16 15.94 -9.96
N THR A 204 -22.91 16.08 -8.86
CA THR A 204 -22.64 15.36 -7.61
C THR A 204 -22.74 13.85 -7.82
N PHE A 205 -23.82 13.37 -8.45
CA PHE A 205 -24.01 11.97 -8.82
C PHE A 205 -22.81 11.46 -9.61
N SER A 206 -22.44 12.15 -10.69
CA SER A 206 -21.37 11.74 -11.60
C SER A 206 -20.02 11.67 -10.90
N ALA A 207 -19.68 12.68 -10.08
CA ALA A 207 -18.43 12.70 -9.34
C ALA A 207 -18.31 11.52 -8.36
N ILE A 208 -19.38 11.26 -7.58
CA ILE A 208 -19.41 10.16 -6.61
C ILE A 208 -19.41 8.81 -7.33
N PHE A 209 -20.16 8.69 -8.42
CA PHE A 209 -20.26 7.47 -9.22
C PHE A 209 -18.90 7.09 -9.82
N ILE A 210 -18.23 8.04 -10.48
CA ILE A 210 -16.88 7.85 -11.03
C ILE A 210 -15.90 7.45 -9.91
N PHE A 211 -15.98 8.10 -8.74
CA PHE A 211 -15.15 7.74 -7.60
C PHE A 211 -15.43 6.31 -7.11
N GLY A 212 -16.69 5.89 -7.12
CA GLY A 212 -17.09 4.52 -6.81
C GLY A 212 -16.49 3.50 -7.77
N ILE A 213 -16.63 3.73 -9.09
CA ILE A 213 -16.06 2.88 -10.13
C ILE A 213 -14.54 2.81 -10.02
N TYR A 214 -13.87 3.95 -9.83
CA TYR A 214 -12.43 4.01 -9.60
C TYR A 214 -11.99 3.10 -8.44
N HIS A 215 -12.71 3.11 -7.33
CA HIS A 215 -12.39 2.26 -6.18
C HIS A 215 -12.66 0.76 -6.42
N LEU A 216 -13.68 0.43 -7.20
CA LEU A 216 -13.90 -0.96 -7.64
C LEU A 216 -12.77 -1.44 -8.55
N VAL A 217 -12.29 -0.59 -9.46
CA VAL A 217 -11.13 -0.88 -10.31
C VAL A 217 -9.86 -1.06 -9.46
N LEU A 218 -9.63 -0.18 -8.48
CA LEU A 218 -8.53 -0.35 -7.53
C LEU A 218 -8.59 -1.69 -6.79
N PHE A 219 -9.78 -2.11 -6.36
CA PHE A 219 -9.96 -3.42 -5.74
C PHE A 219 -9.68 -4.57 -6.72
N PHE A 220 -10.12 -4.46 -7.97
CA PHE A 220 -9.87 -5.47 -8.99
C PHE A 220 -8.37 -5.75 -9.17
N PHE A 221 -7.55 -4.70 -9.21
CA PHE A 221 -6.09 -4.81 -9.30
C PHE A 221 -5.42 -5.20 -7.97
N ARG A 222 -6.04 -4.90 -6.82
CA ARG A 222 -5.49 -5.16 -5.49
C ARG A 222 -6.48 -5.89 -4.58
N LYS A 223 -6.85 -7.12 -4.97
CA LYS A 223 -7.83 -7.95 -4.24
C LYS A 223 -7.50 -8.22 -2.77
N LYS A 224 -6.23 -8.05 -2.35
CA LYS A 224 -5.79 -8.18 -0.95
C LYS A 224 -6.30 -7.05 -0.04
N ASP A 225 -6.65 -5.89 -0.57
CA ASP A 225 -7.14 -4.75 0.23
C ASP A 225 -8.66 -4.62 0.03
N ILE A 226 -9.45 -4.95 1.05
CA ILE A 226 -10.92 -4.92 1.00
C ILE A 226 -11.49 -3.49 1.13
N ILE A 227 -10.69 -2.53 1.61
CA ILE A 227 -11.17 -1.17 1.90
C ILE A 227 -11.71 -0.46 0.64
N PRO A 228 -11.01 -0.48 -0.52
CA PRO A 228 -11.53 0.10 -1.76
C PRO A 228 -12.84 -0.53 -2.23
N LEU A 229 -13.05 -1.85 -2.05
CA LEU A 229 -14.31 -2.49 -2.43
C LEU A 229 -15.49 -1.90 -1.66
N ILE A 230 -15.39 -1.89 -0.33
CA ILE A 230 -16.47 -1.44 0.55
C ILE A 230 -16.74 0.05 0.34
N PHE A 231 -15.69 0.84 0.14
CA PHE A 231 -15.84 2.25 -0.15
C PHE A 231 -16.43 2.51 -1.55
N GLY A 232 -16.04 1.73 -2.56
CA GLY A 232 -16.62 1.79 -3.91
C GLY A 232 -18.11 1.46 -3.90
N ILE A 233 -18.51 0.39 -3.21
CA ILE A 233 -19.92 0.02 -3.02
C ILE A 233 -20.68 1.14 -2.30
N TYR A 234 -20.12 1.71 -1.23
CA TYR A 234 -20.70 2.87 -0.56
C TYR A 234 -20.93 4.04 -1.53
N CYS A 235 -19.92 4.39 -2.33
CA CYS A 235 -20.02 5.48 -3.31
C CYS A 235 -21.11 5.21 -4.34
N LEU A 236 -21.20 4.00 -4.90
CA LEU A 236 -22.23 3.66 -5.87
C LEU A 236 -23.63 3.75 -5.26
N ILE A 237 -23.84 3.16 -4.08
CA ILE A 237 -25.13 3.22 -3.37
C ILE A 237 -25.50 4.68 -3.07
N HIS A 238 -24.55 5.47 -2.58
CA HIS A 238 -24.78 6.86 -2.23
C HIS A 238 -25.03 7.73 -3.46
N SER A 239 -24.31 7.51 -4.56
CA SER A 239 -24.54 8.22 -5.82
C SER A 239 -25.96 7.95 -6.32
N SER A 240 -26.39 6.70 -6.44
CA SER A 240 -27.75 6.35 -6.85
C SER A 240 -28.81 6.97 -5.94
N ARG A 241 -28.52 7.11 -4.64
CA ARG A 241 -29.42 7.77 -3.69
C ARG A 241 -29.66 9.24 -4.02
N THR A 242 -28.64 9.96 -4.51
CA THR A 242 -28.79 11.38 -4.89
C THR A 242 -29.84 11.59 -5.99
N LEU A 243 -30.03 10.61 -6.88
CA LEU A 243 -31.02 10.65 -7.95
C LEU A 243 -32.47 10.54 -7.45
N VAL A 244 -32.68 9.80 -6.35
CA VAL A 244 -34.03 9.45 -5.85
C VAL A 244 -34.47 10.26 -4.64
N MET A 245 -33.56 10.81 -3.84
CA MET A 245 -33.88 11.42 -2.55
C MET A 245 -34.32 12.88 -2.64
N ASN A 246 -33.72 13.67 -3.54
CA ASN A 246 -33.89 15.12 -3.54
C ASN A 246 -35.27 15.51 -4.10
N ASP A 247 -35.28 16.35 -5.11
CA ASP A 247 -36.46 16.90 -5.76
C ASP A 247 -37.25 15.84 -6.57
N ARG A 248 -36.77 14.60 -6.60
CA ARG A 248 -37.31 13.45 -7.34
C ARG A 248 -37.48 13.73 -8.83
N TRP A 249 -36.54 14.48 -9.39
CA TRP A 249 -36.51 14.83 -10.80
C TRP A 249 -36.41 13.61 -11.72
N ILE A 250 -35.95 12.47 -11.21
CA ILE A 250 -36.00 11.18 -11.91
C ILE A 250 -37.41 10.82 -12.42
N LEU A 251 -38.47 11.22 -11.69
CA LEU A 251 -39.89 11.04 -12.08
C LEU A 251 -40.35 12.02 -13.17
N ASP A 252 -39.57 13.06 -13.46
CA ASP A 252 -39.80 13.95 -14.61
C ASP A 252 -39.25 13.32 -15.90
N VAL A 253 -38.14 12.58 -15.78
CA VAL A 253 -37.43 11.95 -16.91
C VAL A 253 -38.05 10.60 -17.28
N PHE A 254 -38.30 9.74 -16.28
CA PHE A 254 -38.85 8.40 -16.48
C PHE A 254 -40.27 8.34 -15.94
N LYS A 255 -41.25 8.60 -16.81
CA LYS A 255 -42.67 8.70 -16.43
C LYS A 255 -43.30 7.35 -16.13
N GLU A 256 -42.70 6.27 -16.64
CA GLU A 256 -43.13 4.89 -16.47
C GLU A 256 -42.75 4.33 -15.09
N LEU A 257 -41.85 5.00 -14.35
CA LEU A 257 -41.44 4.53 -13.03
C LEU A 257 -42.57 4.73 -12.02
N GLU A 258 -43.00 3.62 -11.43
CA GLU A 258 -43.96 3.64 -10.33
C GLU A 258 -43.37 4.39 -9.13
N PHE A 259 -44.08 5.41 -8.67
CA PHE A 259 -43.67 6.25 -7.54
C PHE A 259 -43.36 5.43 -6.27
N LEU A 260 -44.16 4.39 -5.99
CA LEU A 260 -43.96 3.53 -4.82
C LEU A 260 -42.66 2.72 -4.90
N LEU A 261 -42.22 2.36 -6.11
CA LEU A 261 -40.94 1.69 -6.33
C LEU A 261 -39.78 2.64 -6.04
N ILE A 262 -39.86 3.89 -6.49
CA ILE A 262 -38.80 4.89 -6.24
C ILE A 262 -38.63 5.15 -4.75
N ILE A 263 -39.72 5.31 -4.00
CA ILE A 263 -39.63 5.45 -2.54
C ILE A 263 -39.04 4.20 -1.89
N LYS A 264 -39.43 3.00 -2.35
CA LYS A 264 -38.86 1.75 -1.83
C LYS A 264 -37.34 1.72 -2.01
N VAL A 265 -36.86 2.10 -3.21
CA VAL A 265 -35.43 2.23 -3.52
C VAL A 265 -34.76 3.30 -2.66
N GLU A 266 -35.39 4.47 -2.47
CA GLU A 266 -34.88 5.56 -1.63
C GLU A 266 -34.59 5.10 -0.19
N PHE A 267 -35.51 4.34 0.41
CA PHE A 267 -35.33 3.77 1.76
C PHE A 267 -34.18 2.77 1.82
N ILE A 268 -34.14 1.82 0.88
CA ILE A 268 -33.10 0.79 0.81
C ILE A 268 -31.71 1.43 0.66
N LEU A 269 -31.55 2.35 -0.30
CA LEU A 269 -30.29 3.05 -0.53
C LEU A 269 -29.89 3.89 0.69
N SER A 270 -30.83 4.51 1.38
CA SER A 270 -30.55 5.27 2.62
C SER A 270 -30.01 4.39 3.75
N TYR A 271 -30.59 3.20 3.94
CA TYR A 271 -30.14 2.25 4.95
C TYR A 271 -28.80 1.62 4.61
N LEU A 272 -28.64 1.14 3.37
CA LEU A 272 -27.40 0.53 2.93
C LEU A 272 -26.24 1.53 2.90
N SER A 273 -26.45 2.75 2.42
CA SER A 273 -25.39 3.77 2.40
C SER A 273 -24.86 4.07 3.81
N SER A 274 -25.74 4.19 4.80
CA SER A 274 -25.37 4.38 6.21
C SER A 274 -24.58 3.19 6.77
N PHE A 275 -25.00 1.97 6.46
CA PHE A 275 -24.30 0.76 6.90
C PHE A 275 -22.91 0.62 6.25
N PHE A 276 -22.81 0.77 4.94
CA PHE A 276 -21.53 0.64 4.22
C PHE A 276 -20.54 1.74 4.63
N PHE A 277 -21.01 2.94 4.98
CA PHE A 277 -20.17 3.99 5.55
C PHE A 277 -19.60 3.59 6.94
N ALA A 278 -20.45 3.02 7.80
CA ALA A 278 -20.03 2.51 9.09
C ALA A 278 -19.02 1.35 8.94
N TYR A 279 -19.28 0.44 8.00
CA TYR A 279 -18.42 -0.71 7.73
C TYR A 279 -17.05 -0.27 7.17
N TYR A 280 -17.05 0.71 6.26
CA TYR A 280 -15.83 1.35 5.79
C TYR A 280 -15.01 1.95 6.94
N THR A 281 -15.66 2.68 7.85
CA THR A 281 -15.01 3.26 9.03
C THR A 281 -14.45 2.18 9.97
N TYR A 282 -15.18 1.08 10.17
CA TYR A 282 -14.72 -0.07 10.95
C TYR A 282 -13.46 -0.71 10.35
N LEU A 283 -13.41 -0.90 9.02
CA LEU A 283 -12.23 -1.46 8.35
C LEU A 283 -11.01 -0.55 8.46
N PHE A 284 -11.23 0.77 8.48
CA PHE A 284 -10.16 1.74 8.62
C PHE A 284 -9.64 1.85 10.07
N PHE A 285 -10.53 1.73 11.07
CA PHE A 285 -10.21 1.84 12.50
C PHE A 285 -10.70 0.64 13.34
N PRO A 286 -10.24 -0.60 13.07
CA PRO A 286 -10.81 -1.82 13.67
C PRO A 286 -10.53 -1.98 15.17
N ARG A 287 -9.56 -1.25 15.73
CA ARG A 287 -9.21 -1.29 17.16
C ARG A 287 -10.01 -0.27 17.98
N GLU A 288 -10.60 0.73 17.33
CA GLU A 288 -11.40 1.78 17.95
C GLU A 288 -12.89 1.52 17.72
N PHE A 289 -13.26 0.96 16.57
CA PHE A 289 -14.62 0.62 16.21
C PHE A 289 -15.01 -0.76 16.74
N SER A 290 -16.03 -0.83 17.59
CA SER A 290 -16.48 -2.06 18.23
C SER A 290 -17.20 -3.00 17.26
N ARG A 291 -16.79 -4.27 17.23
CA ARG A 291 -17.48 -5.33 16.48
C ARG A 291 -18.95 -5.51 16.92
N LYS A 292 -19.25 -5.30 18.20
CA LYS A 292 -20.63 -5.37 18.72
C LYS A 292 -21.49 -4.24 18.14
N MET A 293 -20.92 -3.02 18.06
CA MET A 293 -21.59 -1.89 17.43
C MET A 293 -21.83 -2.15 15.93
N LEU A 294 -20.86 -2.70 15.21
CA LEU A 294 -21.05 -3.04 13.79
C LEU A 294 -22.19 -4.05 13.58
N LYS A 295 -22.29 -5.09 14.44
CA LYS A 295 -23.39 -6.06 14.40
C LYS A 295 -24.75 -5.40 14.71
N PHE A 296 -24.79 -4.51 15.70
CA PHE A 296 -25.99 -3.72 16.00
C PHE A 296 -26.43 -2.87 14.79
N LEU A 297 -25.50 -2.18 14.14
CA LEU A 297 -25.78 -1.39 12.94
C LEU A 297 -26.22 -2.26 11.75
N PHE A 298 -25.64 -3.45 11.58
CA PHE A 298 -26.09 -4.40 10.57
C PHE A 298 -27.56 -4.77 10.78
N LEU A 299 -27.94 -5.19 11.99
CA LEU A 299 -29.31 -5.57 12.30
C LEU A 299 -30.30 -4.39 12.16
N THR A 300 -29.89 -3.19 12.56
CA THR A 300 -30.76 -2.00 12.58
C THR A 300 -30.79 -1.19 11.29
N LEU A 301 -29.92 -1.47 10.32
CA LEU A 301 -29.90 -0.81 9.01
C LEU A 301 -30.15 -1.79 7.87
N VAL A 302 -29.43 -2.91 7.81
CA VAL A 302 -29.61 -3.92 6.76
C VAL A 302 -30.92 -4.69 6.98
N GLY A 303 -31.28 -5.01 8.22
CA GLY A 303 -32.55 -5.64 8.56
C GLY A 303 -33.77 -4.88 8.03
N PRO A 304 -33.92 -3.57 8.34
CA PRO A 304 -34.97 -2.74 7.75
C PRO A 304 -34.91 -2.62 6.23
N ALA A 305 -33.72 -2.61 5.61
CA ALA A 305 -33.62 -2.61 4.14
C ALA A 305 -34.24 -3.87 3.52
N ILE A 306 -34.01 -5.04 4.13
CA ILE A 306 -34.64 -6.29 3.73
C ILE A 306 -36.15 -6.24 4.00
N PHE A 307 -36.57 -5.73 5.15
CA PHE A 307 -38.00 -5.59 5.50
C PHE A 307 -38.76 -4.72 4.49
N VAL A 308 -38.17 -3.62 4.02
CA VAL A 308 -38.74 -2.72 3.00
C VAL A 308 -39.00 -3.45 1.67
N LEU A 309 -38.17 -4.44 1.29
CA LEU A 309 -38.38 -5.20 0.05
C LEU A 309 -39.74 -5.91 0.05
N PHE A 310 -40.12 -6.52 1.17
CA PHE A 310 -41.26 -7.41 1.27
C PHE A 310 -42.54 -6.77 1.82
N THR A 311 -42.51 -5.48 2.18
CA THR A 311 -43.67 -4.81 2.81
C THR A 311 -44.20 -3.63 1.99
N PRO A 312 -45.48 -3.26 2.15
CA PRO A 312 -46.07 -2.10 1.50
C PRO A 312 -45.69 -0.78 2.19
N PHE A 313 -45.79 0.33 1.45
CA PHE A 313 -45.39 1.68 1.89
C PHE A 313 -45.92 2.09 3.25
N GLY A 314 -47.21 1.87 3.52
CA GLY A 314 -47.82 2.26 4.80
C GLY A 314 -47.32 1.48 6.02
N ILE A 315 -46.56 0.38 5.83
CA ILE A 315 -45.95 -0.37 6.94
C ILE A 315 -44.49 0.05 7.09
N TYR A 316 -43.70 -0.04 6.00
CA TYR A 316 -42.28 0.28 6.12
C TYR A 316 -42.02 1.77 6.32
N SER A 317 -42.93 2.69 6.00
CA SER A 317 -42.73 4.11 6.27
C SER A 317 -42.46 4.42 7.75
N TYR A 318 -42.95 3.58 8.67
CA TYR A 318 -42.72 3.74 10.11
C TYR A 318 -41.29 3.39 10.55
N THR A 319 -40.52 2.64 9.76
CA THR A 319 -39.14 2.28 10.13
C THR A 319 -38.25 3.52 10.24
N ILE A 320 -38.61 4.62 9.56
CA ILE A 320 -37.89 5.91 9.62
C ILE A 320 -37.79 6.47 11.05
N PHE A 321 -38.78 6.22 11.91
CA PHE A 321 -38.78 6.68 13.30
C PHE A 321 -37.71 6.02 14.13
N LEU A 322 -37.44 4.73 13.91
CA LEU A 322 -36.34 4.02 14.57
C LEU A 322 -35.01 4.45 13.95
N THR A 323 -34.93 4.47 12.61
CA THR A 323 -33.67 4.74 11.92
C THR A 323 -33.12 6.14 12.19
N ARG A 324 -33.96 7.16 12.40
CA ARG A 324 -33.44 8.51 12.73
C ARG A 324 -32.58 8.52 14.00
N TYR A 325 -32.97 7.78 15.03
CA TYR A 325 -32.19 7.68 16.26
C TYR A 325 -30.92 6.87 16.03
N VAL A 326 -31.01 5.78 15.26
CA VAL A 326 -29.83 4.98 14.87
C VAL A 326 -28.81 5.82 14.09
N ILE A 327 -29.25 6.69 13.18
CA ILE A 327 -28.37 7.60 12.43
C ILE A 327 -27.70 8.61 13.36
N ILE A 328 -28.44 9.19 14.31
CA ILE A 328 -27.85 10.12 15.30
C ILE A 328 -26.79 9.40 16.15
N ILE A 329 -27.10 8.20 16.66
CA ILE A 329 -26.16 7.37 17.42
C ILE A 329 -24.93 7.04 16.56
N LEU A 330 -25.12 6.65 15.30
CA LEU A 330 -24.04 6.35 14.37
C LEU A 330 -23.10 7.55 14.18
N ILE A 331 -23.68 8.73 13.97
CA ILE A 331 -22.92 9.96 13.75
C ILE A 331 -22.06 10.33 14.97
N ILE A 332 -22.66 10.29 16.17
CA ILE A 332 -21.96 10.55 17.44
C ILE A 332 -20.88 9.49 17.67
N TYR A 333 -21.19 8.22 17.40
CA TYR A 333 -20.26 7.12 17.59
C TYR A 333 -19.06 7.19 16.65
N ILE A 334 -19.26 7.49 15.37
CA ILE A 334 -18.16 7.69 14.40
C ILE A 334 -17.30 8.88 14.84
N PHE A 335 -17.91 9.99 15.29
CA PHE A 335 -17.16 11.12 15.79
C PHE A 335 -16.25 10.71 16.98
N TYR A 336 -16.78 9.96 17.95
CA TYR A 336 -16.01 9.40 19.05
C TYR A 336 -14.85 8.50 18.59
N VAL A 337 -15.11 7.57 17.66
CA VAL A 337 -14.08 6.67 17.08
C VAL A 337 -12.96 7.47 16.43
N LEU A 338 -13.29 8.53 15.68
CA LEU A 338 -12.29 9.35 15.01
C LEU A 338 -11.46 10.18 16.01
N VAL A 339 -12.07 10.73 17.06
CA VAL A 339 -11.34 11.40 18.14
C VAL A 339 -10.35 10.43 18.81
N LEU A 340 -10.77 9.20 19.09
CA LEU A 340 -9.85 8.17 19.62
C LEU A 340 -8.74 7.81 18.64
N ALA A 341 -9.06 7.66 17.36
CA ALA A 341 -8.08 7.32 16.33
C ALA A 341 -7.01 8.41 16.19
N VAL A 342 -7.40 9.69 16.24
CA VAL A 342 -6.49 10.84 16.27
C VAL A 342 -5.62 10.84 17.52
N LYS A 343 -6.21 10.66 18.72
CA LYS A 343 -5.45 10.58 19.98
C LYS A 343 -4.43 9.44 19.99
N ARG A 344 -4.79 8.31 19.38
CA ARG A 344 -3.92 7.12 19.23
C ARG A 344 -2.98 7.20 18.02
N LYS A 345 -2.93 8.34 17.32
CA LYS A 345 -2.06 8.60 16.17
C LYS A 345 -2.16 7.55 15.07
N ARG A 346 -3.38 7.05 14.79
CA ARG A 346 -3.62 6.08 13.72
C ARG A 346 -3.28 6.69 12.35
N PHE A 347 -2.84 5.83 11.43
CA PHE A 347 -2.55 6.22 10.06
C PHE A 347 -3.71 7.03 9.46
N ALA A 348 -3.38 8.18 8.84
CA ALA A 348 -4.33 9.07 8.16
C ALA A 348 -5.54 9.58 9.00
N SER A 349 -5.57 9.32 10.31
CA SER A 349 -6.70 9.69 11.19
C SER A 349 -7.03 11.17 11.18
N ASN A 350 -6.03 12.05 11.12
CA ASN A 350 -6.24 13.50 11.05
C ASN A 350 -6.98 13.90 9.77
N LEU A 351 -6.57 13.38 8.61
CA LEU A 351 -7.23 13.69 7.33
C LEU A 351 -8.66 13.16 7.31
N PHE A 352 -8.86 11.95 7.83
CA PHE A 352 -10.18 11.34 7.93
C PHE A 352 -11.09 12.17 8.84
N PHE A 353 -10.59 12.58 10.02
CA PHE A 353 -11.34 13.40 10.97
C PHE A 353 -11.74 14.76 10.37
N ILE A 354 -10.82 15.44 9.68
CA ILE A 354 -11.11 16.74 9.06
C ILE A 354 -12.18 16.59 7.98
N GLY A 355 -12.04 15.61 7.08
CA GLY A 355 -13.05 15.35 6.05
C GLY A 355 -14.41 15.02 6.67
N TYR A 356 -14.43 14.17 7.70
CA TYR A 356 -15.66 13.81 8.41
C TYR A 356 -16.27 15.01 9.14
N PHE A 357 -15.47 15.90 9.71
CA PHE A 357 -15.94 17.09 10.40
C PHE A 357 -16.73 18.01 9.45
N PHE A 358 -16.21 18.30 8.26
CA PHE A 358 -16.94 19.10 7.27
C PHE A 358 -18.24 18.41 6.81
N TYR A 359 -18.17 17.10 6.53
CA TYR A 359 -19.36 16.32 6.20
C TYR A 359 -20.40 16.36 7.34
N PHE A 360 -19.95 16.21 8.58
CA PHE A 360 -20.79 16.23 9.78
C PHE A 360 -21.43 17.60 10.03
N SER A 361 -20.66 18.69 9.94
CA SER A 361 -21.17 20.07 10.10
C SER A 361 -22.31 20.36 9.13
N ILE A 362 -22.20 19.85 7.91
CA ILE A 362 -23.22 19.97 6.87
C ILE A 362 -24.39 19.00 7.12
N ALA A 363 -24.12 17.77 7.57
CA ALA A 363 -25.17 16.81 7.93
C ALA A 363 -26.05 17.32 9.09
N ILE A 364 -25.49 18.08 10.04
CA ILE A 364 -26.23 18.72 11.13
C ILE A 364 -27.32 19.64 10.60
N THR A 365 -27.11 20.41 9.53
CA THR A 365 -28.16 21.29 8.98
C THR A 365 -29.35 20.47 8.48
N GLY A 366 -29.08 19.29 7.91
CA GLY A 366 -30.10 18.32 7.54
C GLY A 366 -30.87 17.77 8.75
N ILE A 367 -30.18 17.46 9.85
CA ILE A 367 -30.82 17.01 11.10
C ILE A 367 -31.68 18.12 11.70
N LEU A 368 -31.18 19.35 11.75
CA LEU A 368 -31.94 20.50 12.24
C LEU A 368 -33.21 20.74 11.40
N LYS A 369 -33.13 20.53 10.08
CA LYS A 369 -34.30 20.54 9.20
C LYS A 369 -35.28 19.40 9.49
N LEU A 370 -34.79 18.19 9.82
CA LEU A 370 -35.64 17.05 10.21
C LEU A 370 -36.44 17.33 11.48
N PHE A 371 -35.91 18.14 12.40
CA PHE A 371 -36.61 18.60 13.60
C PHE A 371 -37.41 19.89 13.40
N ASN A 372 -37.57 20.37 12.16
CA ASN A 372 -38.24 21.64 11.82
C ASN A 372 -37.63 22.88 12.52
N LEU A 373 -36.36 22.80 12.98
CA LEU A 373 -35.70 23.90 13.71
C LEU A 373 -35.14 24.98 12.77
N THR A 374 -34.88 24.64 11.50
CA THR A 374 -34.38 25.59 10.50
C THR A 374 -34.98 25.32 9.12
N HIS A 375 -35.15 26.37 8.32
CA HIS A 375 -35.60 26.29 6.91
C HIS A 375 -34.43 26.27 5.91
N THR A 376 -33.22 25.91 6.36
CA THR A 376 -32.02 25.95 5.51
C THR A 376 -32.09 24.90 4.39
N PRO A 377 -31.50 25.17 3.21
CA PRO A 377 -31.38 24.16 2.15
C PRO A 377 -30.61 22.94 2.66
N PHE A 378 -30.90 21.75 2.12
CA PHE A 378 -30.16 20.54 2.48
C PHE A 378 -28.82 20.53 1.72
N TRP A 379 -27.74 20.92 2.38
CA TRP A 379 -26.39 20.95 1.79
C TRP A 379 -25.64 19.61 1.93
N GLY A 380 -26.30 18.52 2.33
CA GLY A 380 -25.65 17.24 2.68
C GLY A 380 -24.66 16.70 1.62
N ASN A 381 -25.01 16.86 0.35
CA ASN A 381 -24.19 16.42 -0.79
C ASN A 381 -22.85 17.18 -0.91
N TYR A 382 -22.80 18.45 -0.52
CA TYR A 382 -21.59 19.29 -0.57
C TYR A 382 -20.54 18.82 0.42
N GLY A 383 -20.97 18.44 1.64
CA GLY A 383 -20.07 17.91 2.66
C GLY A 383 -19.45 16.58 2.25
N LEU A 384 -20.16 15.79 1.45
CA LEU A 384 -19.64 14.52 0.95
C LEU A 384 -18.53 14.72 -0.09
N LEU A 385 -18.69 15.67 -1.01
CA LEU A 385 -17.64 15.99 -2.00
C LEU A 385 -16.35 16.45 -1.30
N ILE A 386 -16.47 17.27 -0.26
CA ILE A 386 -15.34 17.66 0.58
C ILE A 386 -14.70 16.43 1.23
N PHE A 387 -15.51 15.54 1.83
CA PHE A 387 -15.01 14.30 2.40
C PHE A 387 -14.27 13.44 1.37
N PHE A 388 -14.73 13.38 0.12
CA PHE A 388 -14.09 12.61 -0.94
C PHE A 388 -12.73 13.17 -1.36
N ILE A 389 -12.57 14.49 -1.36
CA ILE A 389 -11.27 15.13 -1.56
C ILE A 389 -10.29 14.66 -0.47
N PHE A 390 -10.72 14.65 0.80
CA PHE A 390 -9.89 14.12 1.89
C PHE A 390 -9.58 12.64 1.72
N GLN A 391 -10.51 11.83 1.21
CA GLN A 391 -10.23 10.41 0.91
C GLN A 391 -9.21 10.23 -0.21
N ALA A 392 -9.27 11.03 -1.27
CA ALA A 392 -8.26 11.03 -2.32
C ALA A 392 -6.87 11.36 -1.77
N LEU A 393 -6.77 12.35 -0.86
CA LEU A 393 -5.52 12.69 -0.18
C LEU A 393 -4.99 11.56 0.71
N ILE A 394 -5.87 10.84 1.40
CA ILE A 394 -5.51 9.67 2.23
C ILE A 394 -4.90 8.57 1.37
N ILE A 395 -5.51 8.29 0.22
CA ILE A 395 -5.03 7.27 -0.72
C ILE A 395 -3.69 7.68 -1.31
N SER A 396 -3.55 8.93 -1.76
CA SER A 396 -2.30 9.47 -2.28
C SER A 396 -1.16 9.36 -1.26
N ASN A 397 -1.43 9.72 0.01
CA ASN A 397 -0.46 9.58 1.09
C ASN A 397 -0.09 8.10 1.35
N LYS A 398 -1.07 7.20 1.34
CA LYS A 398 -0.83 5.74 1.48
C LYS A 398 0.06 5.21 0.34
N PHE A 399 -0.18 5.66 -0.88
CA PHE A 399 0.61 5.27 -2.05
C PHE A 399 2.04 5.81 -1.95
N SER A 400 2.21 7.09 -1.65
CA SER A 400 3.52 7.73 -1.49
C SER A 400 4.37 7.05 -0.43
N LEU A 401 3.79 6.71 0.73
CA LEU A 401 4.52 6.02 1.81
C LEU A 401 4.86 4.58 1.43
N SER A 402 3.96 3.87 0.75
CA SER A 402 4.22 2.52 0.28
C SER A 402 5.35 2.52 -0.75
N PHE A 403 5.38 3.50 -1.66
CA PHE A 403 6.42 3.65 -2.67
C PHE A 403 7.79 3.96 -2.03
N GLN A 404 7.85 4.90 -1.09
CA GLN A 404 9.07 5.20 -0.32
C GLN A 404 9.58 3.98 0.45
N THR A 405 8.67 3.18 1.02
CA THR A 405 9.04 1.94 1.71
C THR A 405 9.68 0.94 0.76
N VAL A 406 9.10 0.75 -0.43
CA VAL A 406 9.66 -0.13 -1.47
C VAL A 406 11.02 0.35 -1.95
N GLU A 407 11.19 1.66 -2.16
CA GLU A 407 12.46 2.26 -2.58
C GLU A 407 13.55 2.06 -1.50
N ASN A 408 13.21 2.29 -0.23
CA ASN A 408 14.13 2.09 0.88
C ASN A 408 14.52 0.61 1.05
N LEU A 409 13.55 -0.31 0.96
CA LEU A 409 13.84 -1.75 0.99
C LEU A 409 14.72 -2.17 -0.20
N SER A 410 14.48 -1.61 -1.39
CA SER A 410 15.28 -1.90 -2.58
C SER A 410 16.73 -1.42 -2.42
N LYS A 411 16.94 -0.24 -1.81
CA LYS A 411 18.27 0.27 -1.46
C LYS A 411 18.96 -0.62 -0.42
N GLU A 412 18.24 -1.03 0.63
CA GLU A 412 18.78 -1.93 1.66
C GLU A 412 19.17 -3.30 1.08
N LEU A 413 18.32 -3.86 0.21
CA LEU A 413 18.60 -5.11 -0.49
C LEU A 413 19.84 -4.99 -1.38
N LYS A 414 19.99 -3.88 -2.10
CA LYS A 414 21.19 -3.64 -2.91
C LYS A 414 22.45 -3.59 -2.05
N ILE A 415 22.44 -2.85 -0.95
CA ILE A 415 23.57 -2.77 -0.02
C ILE A 415 23.92 -4.17 0.54
N LYS A 416 22.92 -4.97 0.94
CA LYS A 416 23.14 -6.35 1.41
C LYS A 416 23.71 -7.25 0.30
N SER A 417 23.24 -7.11 -0.93
CA SER A 417 23.76 -7.84 -2.09
C SER A 417 25.22 -7.50 -2.36
N ASP A 418 25.56 -6.21 -2.40
CA ASP A 418 26.93 -5.73 -2.64
C ASP A 418 27.89 -6.21 -1.53
N ASN A 419 27.43 -6.23 -0.27
CA ASN A 419 28.21 -6.75 0.84
C ASN A 419 28.41 -8.28 0.74
N LEU A 420 27.37 -9.04 0.39
CA LEU A 420 27.49 -10.49 0.17
C LEU A 420 28.47 -10.83 -0.96
N GLU A 421 28.44 -10.05 -2.04
CA GLU A 421 29.39 -10.19 -3.15
C GLU A 421 30.82 -9.95 -2.69
N LYS A 422 31.07 -8.86 -1.94
CA LYS A 422 32.39 -8.57 -1.36
C LYS A 422 32.88 -9.70 -0.45
N THR A 423 32.04 -10.18 0.48
CA THR A 423 32.40 -11.29 1.38
C THR A 423 32.70 -12.56 0.59
N THR A 424 31.97 -12.82 -0.50
CA THR A 424 32.22 -13.99 -1.35
C THR A 424 33.56 -13.87 -2.09
N ILE A 425 33.90 -12.67 -2.58
CA ILE A 425 35.22 -12.41 -3.19
C ILE A 425 36.34 -12.57 -2.17
N GLU A 426 36.17 -12.05 -0.94
CA GLU A 426 37.15 -12.22 0.15
C GLU A 426 37.34 -13.69 0.54
N LEU A 427 36.25 -14.44 0.70
CA LEU A 427 36.30 -15.88 0.97
C LEU A 427 37.00 -16.64 -0.15
N ARG A 428 36.73 -16.30 -1.43
CA ARG A 428 37.40 -16.94 -2.56
C ARG A 428 38.90 -16.65 -2.57
N LYS A 429 39.31 -15.42 -2.24
CA LYS A 429 40.74 -15.08 -2.08
C LYS A 429 41.39 -15.87 -0.94
N LEU A 430 40.71 -15.99 0.20
CA LEU A 430 41.18 -16.78 1.34
C LEU A 430 41.30 -18.27 0.97
N MET A 431 40.34 -18.82 0.23
CA MET A 431 40.40 -20.20 -0.25
C MET A 431 41.58 -20.44 -1.19
N LEU A 432 41.82 -19.55 -2.17
CA LEU A 432 42.98 -19.66 -3.07
C LEU A 432 44.31 -19.60 -2.30
N ASN A 433 44.41 -18.68 -1.33
CA ASN A 433 45.62 -18.57 -0.49
C ASN A 433 45.81 -19.82 0.40
N LEU A 434 44.72 -20.38 0.94
CA LEU A 434 44.78 -21.63 1.69
C LEU A 434 45.18 -22.82 0.79
N GLU A 435 44.66 -22.91 -0.43
CA GLU A 435 45.05 -23.94 -1.40
C GLU A 435 46.55 -23.85 -1.72
N GLU A 436 47.08 -22.66 -1.97
CA GLU A 436 48.51 -22.42 -2.20
C GLU A 436 49.37 -22.85 -1.00
N ILE A 437 49.00 -22.45 0.22
CA ILE A 437 49.71 -22.86 1.45
C ILE A 437 49.64 -24.38 1.66
N VAL A 438 48.49 -25.00 1.38
CA VAL A 438 48.35 -26.47 1.49
C VAL A 438 49.26 -27.17 0.48
N GLU A 439 49.30 -26.69 -0.77
CA GLU A 439 50.15 -27.25 -1.83
C GLU A 439 51.64 -27.16 -1.44
N GLU A 440 52.11 -26.00 -1.01
CA GLU A 440 53.47 -25.79 -0.51
C GLU A 440 53.80 -26.75 0.64
N ARG A 441 52.92 -26.82 1.66
CA ARG A 441 53.10 -27.70 2.81
C ARG A 441 53.11 -29.18 2.43
N THR A 442 52.27 -29.60 1.49
CA THR A 442 52.28 -30.99 1.02
C THR A 442 53.57 -31.32 0.27
N GLY A 443 54.10 -30.40 -0.54
CA GLY A 443 55.39 -30.57 -1.23
C GLY A 443 56.56 -30.71 -0.25
N ASP A 444 56.63 -29.85 0.76
CA ASP A 444 57.64 -29.94 1.83
C ASP A 444 57.56 -31.28 2.57
N LEU A 445 56.34 -31.72 2.90
CA LEU A 445 56.10 -32.94 3.66
C LEU A 445 56.48 -34.19 2.85
N GLU A 446 56.22 -34.21 1.54
CA GLU A 446 56.71 -35.26 0.65
C GLU A 446 58.23 -35.31 0.58
N LYS A 447 58.91 -34.16 0.52
CA LYS A 447 60.37 -34.08 0.51
C LYS A 447 60.96 -34.64 1.81
N THR A 448 60.48 -34.17 2.96
CA THR A 448 60.94 -34.68 4.27
C THR A 448 60.65 -36.17 4.43
N LYS A 449 59.52 -36.67 3.92
CA LYS A 449 59.20 -38.09 3.93
C LYS A 449 60.22 -38.92 3.13
N LYS A 450 60.59 -38.49 1.91
CA LYS A 450 61.61 -39.17 1.10
C LYS A 450 62.98 -39.19 1.78
N GLU A 451 63.39 -38.08 2.39
CA GLU A 451 64.64 -37.99 3.16
C GLU A 451 64.63 -38.96 4.36
N LEU A 452 63.52 -39.04 5.10
CA LEU A 452 63.38 -39.96 6.23
C LEU A 452 63.37 -41.43 5.79
N GLU A 453 62.68 -41.78 4.71
CA GLU A 453 62.68 -43.14 4.14
C GLU A 453 64.09 -43.57 3.74
N PHE A 454 64.86 -42.66 3.12
CA PHE A 454 66.27 -42.87 2.80
C PHE A 454 67.11 -43.14 4.05
N ILE A 455 67.05 -42.25 5.04
CA ILE A 455 67.83 -42.38 6.29
C ILE A 455 67.50 -43.70 6.99
N ASN A 456 66.21 -44.05 7.10
CA ASN A 456 65.77 -45.27 7.78
C ASN A 456 66.25 -46.53 7.04
N LYS A 457 66.17 -46.54 5.70
CA LYS A 457 66.70 -47.66 4.89
C LYS A 457 68.21 -47.80 5.07
N PHE A 458 68.93 -46.69 5.07
CA PHE A 458 70.39 -46.66 5.23
C PHE A 458 70.83 -47.10 6.64
N SER A 459 70.14 -46.65 7.70
CA SER A 459 70.41 -47.09 9.07
C SER A 459 70.17 -48.59 9.27
N LYS A 460 69.11 -49.16 8.67
CA LYS A 460 68.87 -50.62 8.72
C LYS A 460 70.01 -51.40 8.08
N LEU A 461 70.50 -50.94 6.93
CA LEU A 461 71.62 -51.56 6.23
C LEU A 461 72.87 -51.60 7.12
N ILE A 462 73.28 -50.44 7.66
CA ILE A 462 74.47 -50.33 8.53
C ILE A 462 74.37 -51.26 9.74
N ASN A 463 73.20 -51.39 10.36
CA ASN A 463 73.02 -52.23 11.53
C ASN A 463 72.92 -53.74 11.21
N SER A 464 72.68 -54.12 9.95
CA SER A 464 72.42 -55.51 9.54
C SER A 464 73.66 -56.27 9.05
N THR A 465 74.78 -55.59 8.80
CA THR A 465 75.99 -56.21 8.26
C THR A 465 77.25 -55.56 8.82
N ASN A 466 78.24 -56.40 9.15
CA ASN A 466 79.60 -55.95 9.49
C ASN A 466 80.54 -56.01 8.27
N ASN A 467 80.03 -56.32 7.08
CA ASN A 467 80.81 -56.38 5.85
C ASN A 467 80.83 -55.01 5.17
N LEU A 468 81.97 -54.32 5.26
CA LEU A 468 82.19 -52.98 4.69
C LEU A 468 81.96 -52.93 3.17
N GLU A 469 82.28 -53.99 2.43
CA GLU A 469 82.09 -54.03 0.97
C GLU A 469 80.62 -54.04 0.59
N LEU A 470 79.78 -54.81 1.31
CA LEU A 470 78.33 -54.82 1.09
C LEU A 470 77.69 -53.48 1.46
N VAL A 471 78.16 -52.82 2.53
CA VAL A 471 77.71 -51.46 2.89
C VAL A 471 78.13 -50.46 1.81
N PHE A 472 79.35 -50.58 1.30
CA PHE A 472 79.87 -49.71 0.27
C PHE A 472 79.12 -49.87 -1.05
N GLU A 473 78.92 -51.09 -1.55
CA GLU A 473 78.17 -51.32 -2.80
C GLU A 473 76.73 -50.83 -2.74
N GLU A 474 76.01 -51.08 -1.65
CA GLU A 474 74.62 -50.63 -1.52
C GLU A 474 74.53 -49.10 -1.31
N ALA A 475 75.54 -48.49 -0.67
CA ALA A 475 75.69 -47.04 -0.59
C ALA A 475 75.95 -46.44 -1.98
N VAL A 476 76.85 -47.03 -2.77
CA VAL A 476 77.15 -46.61 -4.15
C VAL A 476 75.90 -46.73 -5.02
N LYS A 477 75.23 -47.88 -5.02
CA LYS A 477 73.99 -48.11 -5.78
C LYS A 477 72.89 -47.10 -5.41
N SER A 478 72.77 -46.77 -4.13
CA SER A 478 71.78 -45.80 -3.65
C SER A 478 72.18 -44.36 -4.01
N ILE A 479 73.45 -43.99 -3.91
CA ILE A 479 73.94 -42.64 -4.25
C ILE A 479 73.90 -42.41 -5.76
N ASN A 480 74.24 -43.42 -6.57
CA ASN A 480 74.23 -43.34 -8.02
C ASN A 480 72.80 -43.13 -8.59
N SER A 481 71.76 -43.46 -7.82
CA SER A 481 70.37 -43.14 -8.17
C SER A 481 70.02 -41.65 -8.09
N SER A 482 70.84 -40.85 -7.38
CA SER A 482 70.64 -39.41 -7.16
C SER A 482 71.77 -38.55 -7.74
N ILE A 483 72.94 -39.14 -7.95
CA ILE A 483 74.15 -38.48 -8.47
C ILE A 483 74.71 -39.39 -9.56
N GLU A 484 74.59 -39.00 -10.83
CA GLU A 484 75.18 -39.73 -11.97
C GLU A 484 76.72 -39.70 -11.90
N ALA A 485 77.33 -40.66 -11.22
CA ALA A 485 78.77 -40.80 -11.08
C ALA A 485 79.20 -42.21 -11.48
N ASP A 486 80.33 -42.30 -12.17
CA ASP A 486 80.78 -43.52 -12.84
C ASP A 486 81.69 -44.35 -11.94
N VAL A 487 82.51 -43.69 -11.10
CA VAL A 487 83.51 -44.36 -10.26
C VAL A 487 83.39 -43.93 -8.82
N PHE A 488 83.34 -44.90 -7.89
CA PHE A 488 83.38 -44.66 -6.45
C PHE A 488 84.56 -45.40 -5.84
N LEU A 489 85.39 -44.72 -5.05
CA LEU A 489 86.56 -45.34 -4.41
C LEU A 489 86.58 -45.02 -2.93
N LEU A 490 86.84 -46.03 -2.10
CA LEU A 490 87.10 -45.87 -0.68
C LEU A 490 88.56 -46.22 -0.41
N GLN A 491 89.29 -45.25 0.12
CA GLN A 491 90.67 -45.42 0.55
C GLN A 491 90.79 -45.15 2.03
N LEU A 492 91.62 -45.93 2.72
CA LEU A 492 91.98 -45.68 4.12
C LEU A 492 93.41 -45.18 4.21
N LEU A 493 93.61 -44.24 5.13
CA LEU A 493 94.89 -43.65 5.42
C LEU A 493 95.69 -44.55 6.37
N ASN A 494 96.89 -44.94 5.96
CA ASN A 494 97.88 -45.52 6.84
C ASN A 494 98.82 -44.42 7.34
N SER A 495 98.56 -43.92 8.54
CA SER A 495 99.30 -42.80 9.14
C SER A 495 100.77 -43.10 9.41
N GLU A 496 101.16 -44.35 9.66
CA GLU A 496 102.56 -44.72 9.94
C GLU A 496 103.42 -44.71 8.67
N LYS A 497 102.84 -45.11 7.55
CA LYS A 497 103.53 -45.21 6.25
C LYS A 497 103.28 -44.01 5.34
N LYS A 498 102.47 -43.03 5.78
CA LYS A 498 101.99 -41.89 4.98
C LYS A 498 101.48 -42.32 3.60
N GLU A 499 100.63 -43.35 3.55
CA GLU A 499 100.08 -43.85 2.29
C GLU A 499 98.56 -44.07 2.37
N LEU A 500 97.85 -43.83 1.27
CA LEU A 500 96.46 -44.23 1.08
C LEU A 500 96.39 -45.61 0.44
N GLN A 501 95.53 -46.45 1.00
CA GLN A 501 95.30 -47.81 0.51
C GLN A 501 93.84 -47.98 0.14
N TYR A 502 93.57 -48.52 -1.05
CA TYR A 502 92.21 -48.86 -1.47
C TYR A 502 91.61 -49.94 -0.58
N ARG A 503 90.32 -49.78 -0.27
CA ARG A 503 89.53 -50.76 0.51
C ARG A 503 88.32 -51.25 -0.24
N CYS A 504 87.56 -50.34 -0.83
CA CYS A 504 86.42 -50.70 -1.67
C CYS A 504 86.47 -49.83 -2.92
N ALA A 505 86.01 -50.35 -4.05
CA ALA A 505 85.95 -49.61 -5.29
C ALA A 505 84.73 -50.11 -6.08
N HIS A 506 84.09 -49.18 -6.78
CA HIS A 506 83.09 -49.45 -7.78
C HIS A 506 83.53 -48.75 -9.06
N PHE A 507 83.67 -49.53 -10.12
CA PHE A 507 84.05 -49.10 -11.45
C PHE A 507 82.92 -49.46 -12.42
N PRO A 508 82.74 -48.73 -13.52
CA PRO A 508 81.82 -49.12 -14.58
C PRO A 508 82.30 -50.41 -15.26
N ASP A 509 81.36 -51.21 -15.77
CA ASP A 509 81.61 -52.55 -16.34
C ASP A 509 82.58 -52.56 -17.54
N GLU A 510 82.81 -51.39 -18.14
CA GLU A 510 83.60 -51.17 -19.36
C GLU A 510 85.10 -51.01 -19.10
N ILE A 511 85.53 -50.96 -17.82
CA ILE A 511 86.95 -50.84 -17.45
C ILE A 511 87.63 -52.21 -17.47
N ASP A 512 88.88 -52.23 -17.96
CA ASP A 512 89.71 -53.43 -18.03
C ASP A 512 89.88 -54.09 -16.64
N LYS A 513 89.58 -55.39 -16.55
CA LYS A 513 89.65 -56.18 -15.31
C LYS A 513 91.08 -56.31 -14.79
N GLU A 514 92.09 -56.24 -15.65
CA GLU A 514 93.49 -56.28 -15.23
C GLU A 514 93.88 -54.96 -14.55
N LEU A 515 93.41 -53.83 -15.11
CA LEU A 515 93.57 -52.49 -14.54
C LEU A 515 92.91 -52.38 -13.15
N VAL A 516 91.67 -52.89 -12.99
CA VAL A 516 90.97 -52.90 -11.70
C VAL A 516 91.77 -53.64 -10.62
N LYS A 517 92.39 -54.78 -10.97
CA LYS A 517 93.17 -55.59 -10.03
C LYS A 517 94.44 -54.87 -9.57
N ASP A 518 95.08 -54.13 -10.46
CA ASP A 518 96.25 -53.32 -10.14
C ASP A 518 95.91 -52.20 -9.14
N TYR A 519 94.73 -51.57 -9.28
CA TYR A 519 94.25 -50.53 -8.37
C TYR A 519 94.05 -51.02 -6.93
N TYR A 520 93.53 -52.24 -6.72
CA TYR A 520 93.38 -52.79 -5.36
C TYR A 520 94.73 -53.04 -4.65
N SER A 521 95.81 -53.24 -5.41
CA SER A 521 97.16 -53.42 -4.88
C SER A 521 97.95 -52.10 -4.74
N LEU A 522 97.40 -51.01 -5.26
CA LEU A 522 98.05 -49.71 -5.33
C LEU A 522 98.13 -49.07 -3.94
N LYS A 523 99.33 -48.62 -3.59
CA LYS A 523 99.60 -47.83 -2.38
C LYS A 523 100.05 -46.45 -2.82
N LEU A 524 99.27 -45.45 -2.47
CA LEU A 524 99.50 -44.08 -2.90
C LEU A 524 100.26 -43.34 -1.80
N PRO A 525 101.55 -42.98 -1.99
CA PRO A 525 102.26 -42.16 -1.03
C PRO A 525 101.62 -40.77 -0.97
N ILE A 526 101.56 -40.20 0.23
CA ILE A 526 101.13 -38.83 0.43
C ILE A 526 102.38 -37.97 0.39
N ASP A 527 102.61 -37.32 -0.75
CA ASP A 527 103.72 -36.39 -0.91
C ASP A 527 103.51 -35.13 -0.06
N ASP A 528 104.56 -34.71 0.65
CA ASP A 528 104.54 -33.55 1.53
C ASP A 528 104.54 -32.24 0.69
N GLY A 529 103.40 -31.91 0.07
CA GLY A 529 103.12 -30.57 -0.47
C GLY A 529 102.48 -30.49 -1.86
N VAL A 530 102.28 -31.60 -2.58
CA VAL A 530 101.75 -31.61 -3.96
C VAL A 530 100.68 -32.70 -4.12
N GLY A 531 99.61 -32.42 -4.86
CA GLY A 531 98.57 -33.40 -5.20
C GLY A 531 97.26 -33.26 -4.44
N SER A 532 96.18 -33.74 -5.07
CA SER A 532 94.79 -33.52 -4.62
C SER A 532 94.49 -34.21 -3.28
N TYR A 533 95.04 -35.42 -3.09
CA TYR A 533 94.90 -36.23 -1.89
C TYR A 533 95.48 -35.55 -0.64
N PHE A 534 96.66 -34.92 -0.74
CA PHE A 534 97.28 -34.18 0.36
C PHE A 534 96.43 -32.98 0.78
N VAL A 535 95.88 -32.24 -0.18
CA VAL A 535 95.01 -31.08 0.08
C VAL A 535 93.75 -31.51 0.84
N THR A 536 93.12 -32.60 0.42
CA THR A 536 91.91 -33.14 1.05
C THR A 536 92.17 -33.58 2.50
N ILE A 537 93.28 -34.27 2.76
CA ILE A 537 93.66 -34.75 4.10
C ILE A 537 94.06 -33.57 5.01
N SER A 538 94.96 -32.70 4.56
CA SER A 538 95.50 -31.61 5.37
C SER A 538 94.44 -30.57 5.75
N ARG A 539 93.54 -30.24 4.83
CA ARG A 539 92.46 -29.27 5.07
C ARG A 539 91.26 -29.85 5.81
N LYS A 540 91.14 -31.18 5.89
CA LYS A 540 90.00 -31.89 6.50
C LYS A 540 88.65 -31.42 5.95
N ARG A 541 88.60 -31.08 4.67
CA ARG A 541 87.40 -30.58 3.97
C ARG A 541 87.26 -31.30 2.64
N THR A 542 86.01 -31.47 2.21
CA THR A 542 85.69 -31.99 0.89
C THR A 542 86.30 -31.11 -0.20
N LEU A 543 87.00 -31.74 -1.14
CA LEU A 543 87.57 -31.09 -2.32
C LEU A 543 86.74 -31.50 -3.54
N TYR A 544 86.27 -30.53 -4.31
CA TYR A 544 85.59 -30.77 -5.58
C TYR A 544 86.38 -30.12 -6.71
N LEU A 545 86.81 -30.94 -7.66
CA LEU A 545 87.53 -30.51 -8.85
C LEU A 545 86.65 -30.78 -10.07
N LYS A 546 86.36 -29.72 -10.83
CA LYS A 546 85.50 -29.75 -12.01
C LYS A 546 86.34 -29.54 -13.27
N ASP A 547 86.01 -30.23 -14.36
CA ASP A 547 86.61 -30.06 -15.69
C ASP A 547 88.11 -30.43 -15.72
N LEU A 548 88.40 -31.69 -15.37
CA LEU A 548 89.75 -32.25 -15.28
C LEU A 548 90.45 -32.39 -16.65
N THR A 549 89.71 -32.28 -17.76
CA THR A 549 90.24 -32.35 -19.13
C THR A 549 91.12 -31.16 -19.54
N ARG A 550 91.10 -30.06 -18.76
CA ARG A 550 91.85 -28.83 -19.02
C ARG A 550 93.09 -28.64 -18.14
N VAL A 551 93.47 -29.67 -17.39
CA VAL A 551 94.44 -29.55 -16.30
C VAL A 551 95.85 -29.86 -16.80
N SER A 552 96.69 -28.83 -16.94
CA SER A 552 98.11 -28.94 -17.34
C SER A 552 99.07 -28.23 -16.36
N GLY A 553 98.87 -28.40 -15.05
CA GLY A 553 99.62 -27.69 -13.99
C GLY A 553 100.57 -28.54 -13.14
N GLU A 554 101.47 -27.86 -12.42
CA GLU A 554 102.41 -28.40 -11.41
C GLU A 554 101.72 -28.83 -10.09
N ASP A 555 100.42 -28.52 -9.91
CA ASP A 555 99.66 -28.77 -8.66
C ASP A 555 99.17 -30.22 -8.47
N PHE A 556 99.25 -31.05 -9.52
CA PHE A 556 98.80 -32.45 -9.50
C PHE A 556 99.99 -33.39 -9.41
N SER A 557 99.91 -34.37 -8.50
CA SER A 557 100.91 -35.43 -8.40
C SER A 557 100.92 -36.28 -9.69
N GLU A 558 102.01 -37.00 -9.96
CA GLU A 558 102.04 -37.96 -11.08
C GLU A 558 100.90 -38.99 -11.00
N PHE A 559 100.50 -39.34 -9.78
CA PHE A 559 99.38 -40.25 -9.53
C PHE A 559 98.02 -39.64 -9.86
N ASP A 560 97.80 -38.37 -9.55
CA ASP A 560 96.56 -37.69 -9.93
C ASP A 560 96.40 -37.67 -11.46
N LYS A 561 97.49 -37.38 -12.18
CA LYS A 561 97.52 -37.36 -13.66
C LYS A 561 97.23 -38.74 -14.23
N LYS A 562 97.91 -39.76 -13.71
CA LYS A 562 97.69 -41.15 -14.10
C LYS A 562 96.25 -41.60 -13.87
N LEU A 563 95.64 -41.25 -12.73
CA LEU A 563 94.25 -41.60 -12.42
C LEU A 563 93.26 -40.94 -13.40
N ILE A 564 93.47 -39.67 -13.74
CA ILE A 564 92.63 -38.94 -14.69
C ILE A 564 92.70 -39.57 -16.08
N ASP A 565 93.90 -39.95 -16.53
CA ASP A 565 94.13 -40.55 -17.85
C ASP A 565 93.61 -42.00 -17.93
N ASP A 566 93.94 -42.83 -16.94
CA ASP A 566 93.57 -44.26 -16.91
C ASP A 566 92.04 -44.45 -16.81
N LEU A 567 91.35 -43.58 -16.05
CA LEU A 567 89.91 -43.67 -15.81
C LEU A 567 89.09 -42.64 -16.61
N LYS A 568 89.74 -41.79 -17.42
CA LYS A 568 89.12 -40.72 -18.24
C LYS A 568 88.15 -39.81 -17.47
N LEU A 569 88.58 -39.35 -16.30
CA LEU A 569 87.72 -38.60 -15.37
C LEU A 569 87.48 -37.15 -15.86
N ASN A 570 86.22 -36.70 -15.81
CA ASN A 570 85.82 -35.32 -16.10
C ASN A 570 85.76 -34.45 -14.83
N SER A 571 85.38 -35.03 -13.69
CA SER A 571 85.34 -34.35 -12.39
C SER A 571 85.55 -35.32 -11.24
N VAL A 572 86.09 -34.82 -10.13
CA VAL A 572 86.42 -35.61 -8.95
C VAL A 572 85.92 -34.88 -7.70
N LEU A 573 85.17 -35.60 -6.87
CA LEU A 573 84.78 -35.19 -5.52
C LEU A 573 85.50 -36.07 -4.50
N GLN A 574 86.37 -35.47 -3.70
CA GLN A 574 87.11 -36.15 -2.63
C GLN A 574 86.56 -35.74 -1.27
N ILE A 575 86.03 -36.70 -0.53
CA ILE A 575 85.42 -36.48 0.78
C ILE A 575 86.33 -37.12 1.83
N PRO A 576 86.93 -36.35 2.75
CA PRO A 576 87.73 -36.92 3.83
C PRO A 576 86.81 -37.63 4.84
N LEU A 577 87.15 -38.87 5.18
CA LEU A 577 86.52 -39.61 6.27
C LEU A 577 87.16 -39.19 7.58
N ILE A 578 86.38 -38.58 8.47
CA ILE A 578 86.88 -38.00 9.71
C ILE A 578 86.30 -38.74 10.92
N VAL A 579 87.17 -39.28 11.77
CA VAL A 579 86.80 -39.89 13.06
C VAL A 579 87.62 -39.22 14.15
N LYS A 580 86.97 -38.78 15.23
CA LYS A 580 87.61 -38.07 16.36
C LYS A 580 88.52 -36.90 15.93
N LYS A 581 88.10 -36.15 14.89
CA LYS A 581 88.83 -35.03 14.26
C LYS A 581 90.10 -35.41 13.49
N GLU A 582 90.36 -36.69 13.26
CA GLU A 582 91.45 -37.17 12.40
C GLU A 582 90.90 -37.75 11.11
N VAL A 583 91.60 -37.52 10.00
CA VAL A 583 91.23 -38.11 8.71
C VAL A 583 91.72 -39.54 8.71
N ILE A 584 90.81 -40.49 8.54
CA ILE A 584 91.11 -41.93 8.51
C ILE A 584 91.10 -42.52 7.10
N GLY A 585 90.68 -41.73 6.11
CA GLY A 585 90.55 -42.17 4.72
C GLY A 585 89.88 -41.11 3.84
N ILE A 586 89.67 -41.44 2.58
CA ILE A 586 89.02 -40.58 1.59
C ILE A 586 88.04 -41.42 0.78
N ILE A 587 86.86 -40.85 0.50
CA ILE A 587 85.93 -41.36 -0.52
C ILE A 587 86.07 -40.49 -1.77
N HIS A 588 86.25 -41.13 -2.92
CA HIS A 588 86.24 -40.51 -4.23
C HIS A 588 84.92 -40.82 -4.91
N ILE A 589 84.35 -39.80 -5.53
CA ILE A 589 83.19 -39.92 -6.41
C ILE A 589 83.55 -39.19 -7.69
N ASN A 590 83.66 -39.92 -8.79
CA ASN A 590 84.16 -39.39 -10.05
C ASN A 590 83.15 -39.62 -11.17
N LYS A 591 83.15 -38.70 -12.13
CA LYS A 591 82.38 -38.69 -13.38
C LYS A 591 83.32 -38.28 -14.51
#